data_AF-A0A3D0THN6-F1
#
_entry.id   AF-A0A3D0THN6-F1
#
_cell.length_a   1.000
_cell.length_b   1.000
_cell.length_c   1.000
_cell.angle_alpha   90.00
_cell.angle_beta   90.00
_cell.angle_gamma   90.00
#
_symmetry.space_group_name_H-M   'P 1'
#
loop_
_entity.id
_entity.type
_entity.pdbx_description
1 polymer ?
#
loop_
_entity_poly.entity_id
_entity_poly.type
_entity_poly.pdbx_seq_one_letter_code
_entity_poly.pdbx_strand_id
1 'polypeptide(L)'
;MSFTSWDVFQKNSRKSSCISTPDMENNKFLRLAKKILWLFFAFFWMIQTASGETILQTSRGGVTFQIKTIAKGLGVPWGMVFISPDQILFTERNGKIGILAPASGKIIRISGGPKVM
;
A
#
# COMPACT_ATOMS: atom_id res chain seq x y z
N MET A 1 91.21 -14.30 -24.85
CA MET A 1 90.28 -14.96 -23.91
C MET A 1 89.43 -13.87 -23.27
N SER A 2 88.12 -14.01 -23.42
CA SER A 2 87.08 -12.96 -23.35
C SER A 2 86.58 -12.69 -21.93
N PHE A 3 86.44 -11.41 -21.58
CA PHE A 3 85.81 -10.93 -20.35
C PHE A 3 84.31 -10.69 -20.60
N THR A 4 83.48 -11.20 -19.71
CA THR A 4 82.02 -11.17 -19.78
C THR A 4 81.50 -9.75 -19.57
N SER A 5 81.08 -9.10 -20.66
CA SER A 5 80.29 -7.85 -20.64
C SER A 5 78.87 -8.18 -21.10
N TRP A 6 78.02 -8.63 -20.19
CA TRP A 6 76.60 -8.88 -20.46
C TRP A 6 75.68 -8.51 -19.28
N ASP A 7 76.10 -7.59 -18.43
CA ASP A 7 75.28 -7.00 -17.34
C ASP A 7 74.27 -5.94 -17.81
N VAL A 8 74.13 -5.72 -19.12
CA VAL A 8 73.39 -4.55 -19.67
C VAL A 8 71.93 -4.86 -20.04
N PHE A 9 71.46 -6.12 -20.02
CA PHE A 9 70.14 -6.42 -20.62
C PHE A 9 69.18 -7.25 -19.76
N GLN A 10 69.17 -7.03 -18.43
CA GLN A 10 68.26 -7.72 -17.50
C GLN A 10 67.23 -6.80 -16.82
N LYS A 11 67.01 -5.57 -17.29
CA LYS A 11 66.08 -4.64 -16.62
C LYS A 11 65.02 -4.02 -17.52
N ASN A 12 64.48 -4.80 -18.46
CA ASN A 12 63.35 -4.43 -19.31
C ASN A 12 62.04 -5.19 -18.97
N SER A 13 61.77 -5.55 -17.71
CA SER A 13 60.59 -6.39 -17.41
C SER A 13 59.87 -6.12 -16.09
N ARG A 14 59.80 -4.86 -15.62
CA ARG A 14 58.79 -4.48 -14.60
C ARG A 14 58.25 -3.09 -14.84
N LYS A 15 57.41 -2.97 -15.87
CA LYS A 15 56.42 -1.89 -15.97
C LYS A 15 55.28 -2.24 -15.01
N SER A 16 55.46 -1.92 -13.72
CA SER A 16 54.35 -1.95 -12.77
C SER A 16 53.49 -0.72 -13.00
N SER A 17 52.31 -0.95 -13.57
CA SER A 17 51.24 0.04 -13.67
C SER A 17 50.87 0.54 -12.28
N CYS A 18 51.26 1.76 -11.95
CA CYS A 18 50.68 2.49 -10.83
C CYS A 18 49.26 2.89 -11.21
N ILE A 19 48.28 2.09 -10.80
CA ILE A 19 46.87 2.48 -10.78
C ILE A 19 46.70 3.37 -9.56
N SER A 20 46.70 4.69 -9.77
CA SER A 20 46.29 5.64 -8.75
C SER A 20 44.77 5.57 -8.59
N THR A 21 44.30 5.00 -7.48
CA THR A 21 42.94 5.19 -6.98
C THR A 21 42.77 6.64 -6.50
N PRO A 22 41.77 7.40 -6.98
CA PRO A 22 41.39 8.66 -6.33
C PRO A 22 40.48 8.34 -5.14
N ASP A 23 41.07 7.90 -4.03
CA ASP A 23 40.36 7.50 -2.79
C ASP A 23 40.01 8.67 -1.86
N MET A 24 39.42 9.75 -2.39
CA MET A 24 39.05 10.91 -1.56
C MET A 24 37.62 11.44 -1.75
N GLU A 25 36.87 10.95 -2.75
CA GLU A 25 35.46 11.30 -2.94
C GLU A 25 34.47 10.24 -2.44
N ASN A 26 34.90 8.99 -2.28
CA ASN A 26 33.99 7.86 -2.08
C ASN A 26 33.21 7.93 -0.75
N ASN A 27 33.83 8.43 0.34
CA ASN A 27 33.21 8.46 1.66
C ASN A 27 32.12 9.53 1.83
N LYS A 28 32.13 10.60 1.02
CA LYS A 28 31.10 11.64 0.99
C LYS A 28 29.92 11.16 0.17
N PHE A 29 30.19 10.55 -0.99
CA PHE A 29 29.18 9.88 -1.80
C PHE A 29 28.46 8.78 -1.03
N LEU A 30 29.19 7.91 -0.32
CA LEU A 30 28.59 6.85 0.49
C LEU A 30 27.73 7.41 1.63
N ARG A 31 28.16 8.51 2.26
CA ARG A 31 27.40 9.21 3.32
C ARG A 31 26.13 9.88 2.77
N LEU A 32 26.20 10.48 1.58
CA LEU A 32 25.06 11.09 0.90
C LEU A 32 24.04 10.04 0.46
N ALA A 33 24.51 8.96 -0.19
CA ALA A 33 23.66 7.85 -0.61
C ALA A 33 22.94 7.20 0.58
N LYS A 34 23.63 7.02 1.72
CA LYS A 34 23.02 6.45 2.93
C LYS A 34 21.95 7.37 3.54
N LYS A 35 22.14 8.69 3.50
CA LYS A 35 21.12 9.67 3.95
C LYS A 35 19.90 9.66 3.03
N ILE A 36 20.12 9.60 1.72
CA ILE A 36 19.06 9.51 0.72
C ILE A 36 18.27 8.21 0.90
N LEU A 37 18.96 7.09 1.09
CA LEU A 37 18.34 5.79 1.36
C LEU A 37 17.52 5.81 2.65
N TRP A 38 18.01 6.47 3.71
CA TRP A 38 17.30 6.62 4.97
C TRP A 38 16.04 7.50 4.83
N LEU A 39 16.13 8.58 4.04
CA LEU A 39 14.98 9.43 3.70
C LEU A 39 13.93 8.66 2.90
N PHE A 40 14.35 7.86 1.91
CA PHE A 40 13.42 7.00 1.15
C PHE A 40 12.77 5.95 2.04
N PHE A 41 13.51 5.32 2.95
CA PHE A 41 12.96 4.34 3.90
C PHE A 41 11.93 4.97 4.86
N ALA A 42 12.23 6.16 5.38
CA ALA A 42 11.31 6.91 6.23
C ALA A 42 10.05 7.37 5.47
N PHE A 43 10.21 7.80 4.22
CA PHE A 43 9.10 8.22 3.37
C PHE A 43 8.21 7.04 2.96
N PHE A 44 8.82 5.88 2.71
CA PHE A 44 8.11 4.64 2.38
C PHE A 44 7.24 4.14 3.54
N TRP A 45 7.63 4.42 4.79
CA TRP A 45 6.82 4.12 5.98
C TRP A 45 5.58 5.01 6.11
N MET A 46 5.56 6.19 5.47
CA MET A 46 4.41 7.11 5.50
C MET A 46 3.36 6.81 4.43
N ILE A 47 3.66 5.95 3.46
CA ILE A 47 2.68 5.48 2.46
C ILE A 47 1.87 4.33 3.10
N GLN A 48 1.23 4.60 4.23
CA GLN A 48 0.20 3.71 4.77
C GLN A 48 -1.08 3.96 3.97
N THR A 49 -1.29 3.03 3.03
CA THR A 49 -2.48 2.73 2.24
C THR A 49 -3.76 3.45 2.69
N ALA A 50 -4.16 4.46 1.92
CA ALA A 50 -5.57 4.85 1.84
C ALA A 50 -6.31 3.71 1.13
N SER A 51 -6.92 2.80 1.90
CA SER A 51 -7.79 1.76 1.35
C SER A 51 -9.06 2.44 0.84
N GLY A 52 -9.08 2.80 -0.44
CA GLY A 52 -10.28 3.32 -1.09
C GLY A 52 -11.38 2.26 -1.07
N GLU A 53 -12.55 2.58 -0.53
CA GLU A 53 -13.73 1.74 -0.71
C GLU A 53 -14.01 1.59 -2.20
N THR A 54 -14.24 0.36 -2.65
CA THR A 54 -14.55 0.07 -4.05
C THR A 54 -15.91 0.69 -4.42
N ILE A 55 -15.87 1.86 -5.02
CA ILE A 55 -17.03 2.48 -5.64
C ILE A 55 -17.22 1.83 -7.01
N LEU A 56 -18.23 0.98 -7.14
CA LEU A 56 -18.58 0.43 -8.46
C LEU A 56 -19.38 1.47 -9.22
N GLN A 57 -18.76 2.11 -10.21
CA GLN A 57 -19.47 2.95 -11.17
C GLN A 57 -20.20 2.05 -12.16
N THR A 58 -21.53 2.13 -12.15
CA THR A 58 -22.39 1.42 -13.10
C THR A 58 -23.12 2.44 -13.96
N SER A 59 -23.22 2.16 -15.26
CA SER A 59 -24.02 2.94 -16.19
C SER A 59 -25.08 2.03 -16.79
N ARG A 60 -26.35 2.38 -16.62
CA ARG A 60 -27.47 1.69 -17.26
C ARG A 60 -28.48 2.71 -17.74
N GLY A 61 -28.87 2.62 -19.01
CA GLY A 61 -29.86 3.52 -19.60
C GLY A 61 -29.47 5.00 -19.63
N GLY A 62 -28.16 5.30 -19.70
CA GLY A 62 -27.65 6.68 -19.74
C GLY A 62 -27.49 7.36 -18.38
N VAL A 63 -27.81 6.69 -17.27
CA VAL A 63 -27.59 7.20 -15.92
C VAL A 63 -26.38 6.52 -15.29
N THR A 64 -25.41 7.32 -14.85
CA THR A 64 -24.25 6.85 -14.10
C THR A 64 -24.54 6.91 -12.61
N PHE A 65 -24.34 5.80 -11.90
CA PHE A 65 -24.49 5.75 -10.45
C PHE A 65 -23.32 5.01 -9.80
N GLN A 66 -23.05 5.38 -8.57
CA GLN A 66 -22.00 4.82 -7.73
C GLN A 66 -22.64 3.86 -6.73
N ILE A 67 -22.22 2.60 -6.75
CA ILE A 67 -22.66 1.60 -5.78
C ILE A 67 -21.64 1.57 -4.65
N LYS A 68 -22.10 1.86 -3.44
CA LYS A 68 -21.36 1.68 -2.18
C LYS A 68 -22.08 0.65 -1.33
N THR A 69 -21.37 -0.39 -0.90
CA THR A 69 -21.90 -1.34 0.06
C THR A 69 -21.90 -0.73 1.46
N ILE A 70 -23.09 -0.55 2.04
CA ILE A 70 -23.25 0.05 3.38
C ILE A 70 -23.41 -0.98 4.51
N ALA A 71 -23.74 -2.24 4.19
CA ALA A 71 -23.84 -3.34 5.15
C ALA A 71 -23.58 -4.69 4.46
N LYS A 72 -23.02 -5.64 5.22
CA LYS A 72 -22.80 -7.04 4.80
C LYS A 72 -23.19 -7.98 5.94
N GLY A 73 -23.41 -9.27 5.64
CA GLY A 73 -23.72 -10.29 6.66
C GLY A 73 -25.11 -10.17 7.30
N LEU A 74 -26.04 -9.49 6.63
CA LEU A 74 -27.46 -9.53 6.98
C LEU A 74 -28.05 -10.89 6.55
N GLY A 75 -29.21 -11.25 7.09
CA GLY A 75 -30.00 -12.38 6.59
C GLY A 75 -30.60 -12.09 5.20
N VAL A 76 -31.92 -12.20 5.07
CA VAL A 76 -32.64 -11.79 3.85
C VAL A 76 -33.41 -10.51 4.18
N PRO A 77 -32.90 -9.31 3.85
CA PRO A 77 -33.64 -8.06 4.04
C PRO A 77 -34.96 -8.11 3.27
N TRP A 78 -36.06 -7.72 3.91
CA TRP A 78 -37.41 -7.84 3.32
C TRP A 78 -38.09 -6.49 3.15
N GLY A 79 -37.97 -5.60 4.14
CA GLY A 79 -38.46 -4.22 4.07
C GLY A 79 -37.44 -3.25 4.65
N MET A 80 -37.45 -2.01 4.15
CA MET A 80 -36.57 -0.92 4.60
C MET A 80 -37.30 0.42 4.55
N VAL A 81 -37.02 1.30 5.51
CA VAL A 81 -37.55 2.67 5.55
C VAL A 81 -36.55 3.62 6.22
N PHE A 82 -36.46 4.85 5.73
CA PHE A 82 -35.69 5.91 6.38
C PHE A 82 -36.45 6.44 7.59
N ILE A 83 -35.83 6.41 8.76
CA ILE A 83 -36.40 6.95 10.01
C ILE A 83 -35.74 8.26 10.43
N SER A 84 -34.61 8.60 9.82
CA SER A 84 -33.93 9.90 9.89
C SER A 84 -32.95 10.01 8.70
N PRO A 85 -32.33 11.18 8.46
CA PRO A 85 -31.35 11.35 7.37
C PRO A 85 -30.21 10.31 7.38
N ASP A 86 -29.81 9.86 8.58
CA ASP A 86 -28.65 9.00 8.78
C ASP A 86 -29.00 7.58 9.27
N GLN A 87 -30.28 7.21 9.29
CA GLN A 87 -30.72 5.92 9.82
C GLN A 87 -31.81 5.26 8.98
N ILE A 88 -31.61 3.97 8.71
CA ILE A 88 -32.54 3.11 7.98
C ILE A 88 -33.01 2.02 8.93
N LEU A 89 -34.33 1.92 9.15
CA LEU A 89 -34.94 0.76 9.78
C LEU A 89 -35.14 -0.31 8.71
N PHE A 90 -34.74 -1.55 9.00
CA PHE A 90 -34.94 -2.68 8.12
C PHE A 90 -35.44 -3.91 8.88
N THR A 91 -36.09 -4.80 8.13
CA THR A 91 -36.54 -6.12 8.60
C THR A 91 -35.87 -7.22 7.79
N GLU A 92 -35.61 -8.35 8.42
CA GLU A 92 -35.18 -9.58 7.76
C GLU A 92 -36.34 -10.60 7.71
N ARG A 93 -36.31 -11.49 6.73
CA ARG A 93 -37.31 -12.56 6.53
C ARG A 93 -37.50 -13.47 7.75
N ASN A 94 -36.48 -13.59 8.59
CA ASN A 94 -36.49 -14.38 9.83
C ASN A 94 -37.08 -13.62 11.04
N GLY A 95 -37.68 -12.44 10.83
CA GLY A 95 -38.30 -11.64 11.90
C GLY A 95 -37.35 -10.70 12.64
N LYS A 96 -36.05 -10.69 12.33
CA LYS A 96 -35.11 -9.74 12.93
C LYS A 96 -35.37 -8.32 12.42
N ILE A 97 -35.24 -7.34 13.31
CA ILE A 97 -35.39 -5.93 13.01
C ILE A 97 -34.10 -5.21 13.40
N GLY A 98 -33.64 -4.28 12.56
CA GLY A 98 -32.42 -3.52 12.82
C GLY A 98 -32.48 -2.09 12.31
N ILE A 99 -31.68 -1.22 12.94
CA ILE A 99 -31.42 0.14 12.47
C ILE A 99 -29.98 0.16 11.95
N LEU A 100 -29.80 0.59 10.71
CA LEU A 100 -28.51 0.75 10.04
C LEU A 100 -28.16 2.24 9.92
N ALA A 101 -26.96 2.61 10.34
CA ALA A 101 -26.37 3.93 10.06
C ALA A 101 -25.47 3.84 8.80
N PRO A 102 -25.88 4.35 7.62
CA PRO A 102 -25.17 4.12 6.36
C PRO A 102 -23.73 4.65 6.33
N ALA A 103 -23.46 5.74 7.06
CA ALA A 103 -22.13 6.36 7.12
C ALA A 103 -21.07 5.46 7.77
N SER A 104 -21.47 4.66 8.78
CA SER A 104 -20.55 3.80 9.55
C SER A 104 -20.74 2.30 9.28
N GLY A 105 -21.87 1.92 8.66
CA GLY A 105 -22.29 0.53 8.55
C GLY A 105 -22.71 -0.11 9.88
N LYS A 106 -22.81 0.67 10.96
CA LYS A 106 -23.21 0.19 12.29
C LYS A 106 -24.67 -0.25 12.26
N ILE A 107 -24.93 -1.44 12.80
CA ILE A 107 -26.29 -2.00 12.93
C ILE A 107 -26.63 -2.15 14.42
N ILE A 108 -27.77 -1.61 14.82
CA ILE A 108 -28.38 -1.81 16.15
C ILE A 108 -29.57 -2.74 15.97
N ARG A 109 -29.63 -3.82 16.74
CA ARG A 109 -30.74 -4.79 16.68
C ARG A 109 -31.84 -4.40 17.67
N ILE A 110 -33.08 -4.48 17.21
CA ILE A 110 -34.26 -4.14 18.00
C ILE A 110 -34.91 -5.45 18.49
N SER A 111 -35.17 -5.53 19.79
CA SER A 111 -35.92 -6.60 20.43
C SER A 111 -37.44 -6.37 20.34
N GLY A 112 -38.23 -7.41 20.62
CA GLY A 112 -39.71 -7.31 20.57
C GLY A 112 -40.31 -7.46 19.19
N GLY A 113 -39.51 -7.83 18.18
CA GLY A 113 -39.99 -8.24 16.87
C GLY A 113 -40.79 -9.56 16.92
N PRO A 114 -41.53 -9.88 15.85
CA PRO A 114 -42.34 -11.08 15.78
C PRO A 114 -41.46 -12.34 15.82
N LYS A 115 -41.92 -13.37 16.54
CA LYS A 115 -41.32 -14.70 16.48
C LYS A 115 -41.70 -15.34 15.15
N VAL A 116 -40.71 -15.52 14.27
CA VAL A 116 -40.87 -16.20 12.97
C VAL A 116 -40.12 -17.53 13.03
N MET A 117 -40.75 -18.61 12.56
CA MET A 117 -40.19 -19.97 12.54
C MET A 117 -39.32 -20.22 11.30
#